data_AF-A0A4Q5AAG5-F1
#
_entry.id   AF-A0A4Q5AAG5-F1
#
_cell.length_a   1.000
_cell.length_b   1.000
_cell.length_c   1.000
_cell.angle_alpha   90.00
_cell.angle_beta   90.00
_cell.angle_gamma   90.00
#
_symmetry.space_group_name_H-M   'P 1'
#
loop_
_entity.id
_entity.type
_entity.pdbx_description
1 polymer ?
#
loop_
_entity_poly.entity_id
_entity_poly.type
_entity_poly.pdbx_seq_one_letter_code
_entity_poly.pdbx_strand_id
1 'polypeptide(L)'
;MSDQTDEKALSLFLAAMPFARIRDQLGMRSVQSVEAAITRALKKAQKGKSPDSARQVEIERLDSLYRQLYPLALQGDLKAVDQCLKIGEQRLRLIDAPVKAQSGLLEAYEHTIETLRDQGALDASDEAVIQSGRMIASQIDYATTHGAGQEVTKALYLMPHLMNVLDELGATPEARRRIKEAAGDAKETPTDPLEAFRLKQFTAERTA
;
A
#
# COMPACT_ATOMS: atom_id res chain seq x y z
N MET A 1 -21.09 25.32 5.93
CA MET A 1 -22.43 24.69 5.82
C MET A 1 -22.36 23.19 5.44
N SER A 2 -21.26 22.67 4.86
CA SER A 2 -21.12 21.24 4.47
C SER A 2 -20.89 20.30 5.66
N ASP A 3 -20.06 20.70 6.62
CA ASP A 3 -19.56 19.79 7.66
C ASP A 3 -20.64 19.26 8.61
N GLN A 4 -21.55 20.13 9.06
CA GLN A 4 -22.68 19.71 9.90
C GLN A 4 -23.67 18.81 9.15
N THR A 5 -23.78 18.98 7.83
CA THR A 5 -24.66 18.15 6.97
C THR A 5 -24.05 16.77 6.79
N ASP A 6 -22.73 16.69 6.57
CA ASP A 6 -21.98 15.44 6.45
C ASP A 6 -22.06 14.62 7.76
N GLU A 7 -21.87 15.24 8.92
CA GLU A 7 -21.97 14.59 10.24
C GLU A 7 -23.39 14.09 10.57
N LYS A 8 -24.43 14.85 10.18
CA LYS A 8 -25.83 14.42 10.31
C LYS A 8 -26.16 13.25 9.37
N ALA A 9 -25.67 13.28 8.13
CA ALA A 9 -25.86 12.18 7.18
C ALA A 9 -25.24 10.88 7.72
N LEU A 10 -24.03 10.95 8.29
CA LEU A 10 -23.39 9.82 8.94
C LEU A 10 -24.19 9.32 10.16
N SER A 11 -24.69 10.22 11.01
CA SER A 11 -25.46 9.83 12.19
C SER A 11 -26.76 9.09 11.83
N LEU A 12 -27.49 9.56 10.81
CA LEU A 12 -28.70 8.89 10.32
C LEU A 12 -28.38 7.54 9.67
N PHE A 13 -27.24 7.45 8.96
CA PHE A 13 -26.78 6.19 8.39
C PHE A 13 -26.43 5.16 9.48
N LEU A 14 -25.74 5.56 10.54
CA LEU A 14 -25.44 4.68 11.68
C LEU A 14 -26.70 4.23 12.43
N ALA A 15 -27.78 5.00 12.36
CA ALA A 15 -29.11 4.62 12.81
C ALA A 15 -29.87 3.71 11.82
N ALA A 16 -29.17 3.13 10.83
CA ALA A 16 -29.70 2.24 9.79
C ALA A 16 -30.78 2.87 8.89
N MET A 17 -30.78 4.20 8.73
CA MET A 17 -31.71 4.86 7.82
C MET A 17 -31.31 4.64 6.35
N PRO A 18 -32.23 4.25 5.45
CA PRO A 18 -31.93 4.09 4.03
C PRO A 18 -31.53 5.41 3.36
N PHE A 19 -30.58 5.38 2.41
CA PHE A 19 -30.04 6.60 1.79
C PHE A 19 -31.08 7.50 1.13
N ALA A 20 -32.14 6.93 0.54
CA ALA A 20 -33.23 7.72 -0.06
C ALA A 20 -33.96 8.58 1.00
N ARG A 21 -34.15 8.03 2.21
CA ARG A 21 -34.77 8.75 3.33
C ARG A 21 -33.84 9.82 3.89
N ILE A 22 -32.54 9.53 4.00
CA ILE A 22 -31.54 10.52 4.41
C ILE A 22 -31.50 11.69 3.42
N ARG A 23 -31.52 11.39 2.11
CA ARG A 23 -31.59 12.40 1.05
C ARG A 23 -32.78 13.33 1.27
N ASP A 24 -33.98 12.75 1.40
CA ASP A 24 -35.22 13.51 1.53
C ASP A 24 -35.22 14.34 2.84
N GLN A 25 -34.75 13.74 3.93
CA GLN A 25 -34.71 14.39 5.25
C GLN A 25 -33.68 15.52 5.34
N LEU A 26 -32.56 15.40 4.63
CA LEU A 26 -31.50 16.42 4.60
C LEU A 26 -31.59 17.35 3.38
N GLY A 27 -32.62 17.20 2.54
CA GLY A 27 -32.81 18.02 1.33
C GLY A 27 -31.66 17.91 0.32
N MET A 28 -31.02 16.75 0.23
CA MET A 28 -29.85 16.55 -0.62
C MET A 28 -30.24 16.27 -2.08
N ARG A 29 -29.38 16.67 -3.02
CA ARG A 29 -29.68 16.59 -4.46
C ARG A 29 -29.94 15.17 -4.96
N SER A 30 -29.21 14.19 -4.43
CA SER A 30 -29.29 12.80 -4.86
C SER A 30 -28.80 11.81 -3.81
N VAL A 31 -29.06 10.52 -4.02
CA VAL A 31 -28.51 9.45 -3.17
C VAL A 31 -26.98 9.45 -3.20
N GLN A 32 -26.37 9.70 -4.35
CA GLN A 32 -24.90 9.79 -4.48
C GLN A 32 -24.33 10.94 -3.65
N SER A 33 -25.07 12.05 -3.50
CA SER A 33 -24.64 13.15 -2.64
C SER A 33 -24.65 12.77 -1.14
N VAL A 34 -25.57 11.89 -0.72
CA VAL A 34 -25.60 11.30 0.63
C VAL A 34 -24.40 10.39 0.84
N GLU A 35 -24.12 9.48 -0.10
CA GLU A 35 -22.95 8.59 -0.04
C GLU A 35 -21.64 9.37 0.05
N ALA A 36 -21.50 10.43 -0.76
CA ALA A 36 -20.33 11.31 -0.72
C ALA A 36 -20.19 12.04 0.62
N ALA A 37 -21.30 12.50 1.22
CA ALA A 37 -21.33 13.14 2.53
C ALA A 37 -20.93 12.20 3.66
N ILE A 38 -21.49 10.99 3.68
CA ILE A 38 -21.13 9.93 4.63
C ILE A 38 -19.64 9.58 4.49
N THR A 39 -19.16 9.42 3.25
CA THR A 39 -17.76 9.10 2.98
C THR A 39 -16.81 10.19 3.45
N ARG A 40 -17.15 11.48 3.24
CA ARG A 40 -16.36 12.61 3.77
C ARG A 40 -16.37 12.64 5.30
N ALA A 41 -17.53 12.43 5.94
CA ALA A 41 -17.65 12.37 7.39
C ALA A 41 -16.83 11.20 7.98
N LEU A 42 -16.88 10.01 7.37
CA LEU A 42 -16.07 8.86 7.76
C LEU A 42 -14.57 9.15 7.60
N LYS A 43 -14.15 9.68 6.44
CA LYS A 43 -12.75 10.08 6.21
C LYS A 43 -12.30 11.13 7.21
N LYS A 44 -13.13 12.12 7.54
CA LYS A 44 -12.84 13.14 8.56
C LYS A 44 -12.73 12.52 9.95
N ALA A 45 -13.62 11.62 10.33
CA ALA A 45 -13.58 10.88 11.59
C ALA A 45 -12.38 9.92 11.71
N GLN A 46 -11.80 9.52 10.57
CA GLN A 46 -10.56 8.75 10.47
C GLN A 46 -9.31 9.63 10.33
N LYS A 47 -9.45 10.88 9.85
CA LYS A 47 -8.33 11.80 9.63
C LYS A 47 -7.64 12.10 10.95
N GLY A 48 -6.35 11.78 11.04
CA GLY A 48 -5.53 11.95 12.25
C GLY A 48 -5.54 10.74 13.21
N LYS A 49 -6.36 9.72 12.96
CA LYS A 49 -6.23 8.43 13.66
C LYS A 49 -5.14 7.62 12.96
N SER A 50 -3.96 7.55 13.58
CA SER A 50 -2.96 6.57 13.15
C SER A 50 -3.52 5.15 13.32
N PRO A 51 -3.06 4.16 12.53
CA PRO A 51 -3.39 2.76 12.76
C PRO A 51 -3.20 2.33 14.22
N ASP A 52 -2.20 2.89 14.89
CA ASP A 52 -1.92 2.62 16.31
C ASP A 52 -3.00 3.19 17.24
N SER A 53 -3.45 4.43 17.01
CA SER A 53 -4.55 5.01 17.79
C SER A 53 -5.87 4.27 17.57
N ALA A 54 -6.12 3.77 16.36
CA ALA A 54 -7.29 2.94 16.07
C ALA A 54 -7.21 1.59 16.78
N ARG A 55 -6.02 0.96 16.82
CA ARG A 55 -5.78 -0.27 17.60
C ARG A 55 -6.04 -0.06 19.09
N GLN A 56 -5.54 1.03 19.66
CA GLN A 56 -5.77 1.35 21.08
C GLN A 56 -7.25 1.48 21.41
N VAL A 57 -8.03 2.16 20.57
CA VAL A 57 -9.49 2.30 20.76
C VAL A 57 -10.20 0.93 20.67
N GLU A 58 -9.78 0.08 19.74
CA GLU A 58 -10.38 -1.25 19.60
C GLU A 58 -10.01 -2.18 20.75
N ILE A 59 -8.77 -2.11 21.24
CA ILE A 59 -8.35 -2.79 22.47
C ILE A 59 -9.24 -2.36 23.64
N GLU A 60 -9.49 -1.06 23.83
CA GLU A 60 -10.37 -0.59 24.92
C GLU A 60 -11.82 -1.13 24.79
N ARG A 61 -12.35 -1.22 23.56
CA ARG A 61 -13.68 -1.81 23.32
C ARG A 61 -13.70 -3.29 23.65
N LEU A 62 -12.68 -4.04 23.23
CA LEU A 62 -12.52 -5.45 23.55
C LEU A 62 -12.38 -5.65 25.08
N ASP A 63 -11.66 -4.77 25.77
CA ASP A 63 -11.53 -4.78 27.23
C ASP A 63 -12.87 -4.53 27.92
N SER A 64 -13.68 -3.61 27.39
CA SER A 64 -15.03 -3.35 27.89
C SER A 64 -15.95 -4.58 27.77
N LEU A 65 -15.91 -5.28 26.63
CA LEU A 65 -16.64 -6.54 26.44
C LEU A 65 -16.12 -7.64 27.35
N TYR A 66 -14.80 -7.78 27.47
CA TYR A 66 -14.17 -8.74 28.37
C TYR A 66 -14.62 -8.52 29.81
N ARG A 67 -14.63 -7.26 30.29
CA ARG A 67 -15.05 -6.90 31.65
C ARG A 67 -16.50 -7.29 31.95
N GLN A 68 -17.38 -7.26 30.96
CA GLN A 68 -18.77 -7.69 31.11
C GLN A 68 -18.92 -9.21 31.17
N LEU A 69 -18.15 -9.95 30.37
CA LEU A 69 -18.26 -11.41 30.26
C LEU A 69 -17.46 -12.16 31.34
N TYR A 70 -16.36 -11.58 31.81
CA TYR A 70 -15.44 -12.23 32.73
C TYR A 70 -16.08 -12.70 34.06
N PRO A 71 -16.99 -11.94 34.71
CA PRO A 71 -17.68 -12.44 35.90
C PRO A 71 -18.51 -13.71 35.64
N LEU A 72 -19.15 -13.83 34.47
CA LEU A 72 -19.90 -15.02 34.07
C LEU A 72 -18.96 -16.20 33.82
N ALA A 73 -17.81 -15.95 33.19
CA ALA A 73 -16.78 -16.96 32.98
C ALA A 73 -16.25 -17.51 34.31
N LEU A 74 -16.01 -16.65 35.31
CA LEU A 74 -15.59 -17.05 36.66
C LEU A 74 -16.65 -17.89 37.40
N GLN A 75 -17.93 -17.72 37.05
CA GLN A 75 -19.04 -18.51 37.60
C GLN A 75 -19.21 -19.87 36.90
N GLY A 76 -18.36 -20.19 35.91
CA GLY A 76 -18.37 -21.47 35.21
C GLY A 76 -19.28 -21.51 33.98
N ASP A 77 -19.76 -20.37 33.48
CA ASP A 77 -20.44 -20.31 32.19
C ASP A 77 -19.43 -20.61 31.07
N LEU A 78 -19.45 -21.84 30.55
CA LEU A 78 -18.53 -22.31 29.51
C LEU A 78 -18.60 -21.48 28.22
N LYS A 79 -19.77 -20.88 27.91
CA LYS A 79 -19.91 -20.00 26.76
C LYS A 79 -19.21 -18.68 27.02
N ALA A 80 -19.34 -18.11 28.22
CA ALA A 80 -18.60 -16.90 28.60
C ALA A 80 -17.08 -17.15 28.61
N VAL A 81 -16.62 -18.33 29.07
CA VAL A 81 -15.20 -18.72 29.01
C VAL A 81 -14.68 -18.71 27.57
N ASP A 82 -15.38 -19.35 26.63
CA ASP A 82 -15.00 -19.37 25.20
C ASP A 82 -14.95 -17.95 24.60
N GLN A 83 -15.93 -17.09 24.93
CA GLN A 83 -15.95 -15.71 24.44
C GLN A 83 -14.80 -14.87 25.04
N CYS A 84 -14.49 -15.02 26.32
CA CYS A 84 -13.35 -14.36 26.96
C CYS A 84 -12.01 -14.78 26.31
N LEU A 85 -11.83 -16.07 26.00
CA LEU A 85 -10.64 -16.55 25.30
C LEU A 85 -10.51 -15.94 23.90
N LYS A 86 -11.61 -15.90 23.12
CA LYS A 86 -11.63 -15.27 21.79
C LYS A 86 -11.29 -13.78 21.85
N ILE A 87 -11.85 -13.06 22.82
CA ILE A 87 -11.52 -11.64 23.03
C ILE A 87 -10.04 -11.49 23.38
N GLY A 88 -9.51 -12.34 24.26
CA GLY A 88 -8.09 -12.35 24.63
C GLY A 88 -7.15 -12.57 23.44
N GLU A 89 -7.48 -13.52 22.56
CA GLU A 89 -6.72 -13.76 21.32
C GLU A 89 -6.73 -12.54 20.40
N GLN A 90 -7.88 -11.90 20.20
CA GLN A 90 -7.98 -10.70 19.35
C GLN A 90 -7.19 -9.53 19.93
N ARG A 91 -7.23 -9.34 21.25
CA ARG A 91 -6.40 -8.33 21.93
C ARG A 91 -4.91 -8.58 21.71
N LEU A 92 -4.45 -9.81 21.92
CA LEU A 92 -3.05 -10.17 21.73
C LEU A 92 -2.60 -9.96 20.28
N ARG A 93 -3.44 -10.30 19.29
CA ARG A 93 -3.15 -10.02 17.87
C ARG A 93 -2.98 -8.53 17.58
N LEU A 94 -3.78 -7.66 18.20
CA LEU A 94 -3.65 -6.21 18.01
C LEU A 94 -2.37 -5.65 18.67
N ILE A 95 -1.95 -6.24 19.79
CA ILE A 95 -0.72 -5.89 20.53
C ILE A 95 0.53 -6.37 19.78
N ASP A 96 0.55 -7.63 19.35
CA ASP A 96 1.69 -8.27 18.67
C ASP A 96 1.82 -7.88 17.20
N ALA A 97 0.82 -7.17 16.64
CA ALA A 97 0.90 -6.70 15.26
C ALA A 97 2.08 -5.72 15.10
N PRO A 98 3.02 -6.01 14.17
CA PRO A 98 4.22 -5.21 13.99
C PRO A 98 3.89 -3.74 13.74
N VAL A 99 4.74 -2.84 14.27
CA VAL A 99 4.64 -1.40 13.99
C VAL A 99 4.79 -1.23 12.48
N LYS A 100 3.74 -0.70 11.83
CA LYS A 100 3.72 -0.54 10.37
C LYS A 100 4.82 0.44 9.96
N ALA A 101 5.57 0.09 8.91
CA ALA A 101 6.50 1.02 8.28
C ALA A 101 5.74 2.27 7.84
N GLN A 102 6.34 3.44 8.06
CA GLN A 102 5.66 4.75 7.98
C GLN A 102 5.29 5.21 6.56
N SER A 103 5.51 4.38 5.54
CA SER A 103 5.07 4.55 4.16
C SER A 103 4.87 3.18 3.51
N GLY A 104 3.79 3.03 2.75
CA GLY A 104 3.43 1.76 2.10
C GLY A 104 4.41 1.38 1.00
N LEU A 105 4.55 0.09 0.71
CA LEU A 105 5.37 -0.42 -0.37
C LEU A 105 4.91 0.09 -1.73
N LEU A 106 3.59 0.26 -1.93
CA LEU A 106 3.04 0.84 -3.16
C LEU A 106 3.51 2.29 -3.35
N GLU A 107 3.52 3.08 -2.28
CA GLU A 107 4.00 4.47 -2.33
C GLU A 107 5.49 4.53 -2.70
N ALA A 108 6.32 3.68 -2.08
CA ALA A 108 7.73 3.57 -2.43
C ALA A 108 7.95 3.07 -3.88
N TYR A 109 7.09 2.16 -4.35
CA TYR A 109 7.11 1.68 -5.73
C TYR A 109 6.78 2.81 -6.71
N GLU A 110 5.71 3.59 -6.49
CA GLU A 110 5.38 4.73 -7.34
C GLU A 110 6.51 5.75 -7.42
N HIS A 111 7.14 6.06 -6.28
CA HIS A 111 8.29 6.99 -6.28
C HIS A 111 9.47 6.48 -7.12
N THR A 112 9.67 5.16 -7.15
CA THR A 112 10.68 4.52 -8.02
C THR A 112 10.32 4.69 -9.50
N ILE A 113 9.05 4.48 -9.87
CA ILE A 113 8.57 4.66 -11.25
C ILE A 113 8.68 6.11 -11.71
N GLU A 114 8.32 7.06 -10.86
CA GLU A 114 8.51 8.49 -11.12
C GLU A 114 9.97 8.82 -11.40
N THR A 115 10.87 8.33 -10.54
CA THR A 115 12.31 8.54 -10.70
C THR A 115 12.85 7.96 -12.01
N LEU A 116 12.42 6.76 -12.39
CA LEU A 116 12.84 6.13 -13.66
C LEU A 116 12.29 6.87 -14.88
N ARG A 117 11.04 7.37 -14.80
CA ARG A 117 10.45 8.19 -15.85
C ARG A 117 11.20 9.51 -16.04
N ASP A 118 11.56 10.18 -14.94
CA ASP A 118 12.34 11.42 -14.96
C ASP A 118 13.74 11.22 -15.55
N GLN A 119 14.29 10.01 -15.41
CA GLN A 119 15.57 9.60 -16.02
C GLN A 119 15.43 9.21 -17.50
N GLY A 120 14.21 9.19 -18.05
CA GLY A 120 13.95 8.74 -19.42
C GLY A 120 14.17 7.23 -19.62
N ALA A 121 14.15 6.45 -18.55
CA ALA A 121 14.40 5.01 -18.58
C ALA A 121 13.13 4.17 -18.86
N LEU A 122 11.96 4.82 -18.96
CA LEU A 122 10.67 4.17 -19.19
C LEU A 122 9.97 4.76 -20.41
N ASP A 123 9.27 3.91 -21.15
CA ASP A 123 8.38 4.30 -22.24
C ASP A 123 6.97 3.69 -22.08
N ALA A 124 6.12 3.89 -23.09
CA ALA A 124 4.73 3.44 -23.06
C ALA A 124 4.58 1.90 -23.11
N SER A 125 5.61 1.18 -23.58
CA SER A 125 5.60 -0.28 -23.65
C SER A 125 5.79 -0.94 -22.26
N ASP A 126 6.36 -0.20 -21.30
CA ASP A 126 6.59 -0.68 -19.93
C ASP A 126 5.31 -0.72 -19.07
N GLU A 127 4.20 -0.16 -19.54
CA GLU A 127 2.97 0.00 -18.74
C GLU A 127 2.49 -1.32 -18.12
N ALA A 128 2.56 -2.44 -18.86
CA ALA A 128 2.15 -3.74 -18.34
C ALA A 128 3.02 -4.23 -17.17
N VAL A 129 4.33 -4.00 -17.23
CA VAL A 129 5.29 -4.37 -16.17
C VAL A 129 5.09 -3.47 -14.96
N ILE A 130 4.89 -2.16 -15.18
CA ILE A 130 4.58 -1.19 -14.13
C ILE A 130 3.29 -1.57 -13.39
N GLN A 131 2.22 -1.87 -14.11
CA GLN A 131 0.95 -2.28 -13.50
C GLN A 131 1.07 -3.59 -12.71
N SER A 132 1.88 -4.54 -13.20
CA SER A 132 2.13 -5.78 -12.47
C SER A 132 2.81 -5.52 -11.11
N GLY A 133 3.79 -4.61 -11.07
CA GLY A 133 4.42 -4.21 -9.81
C GLY A 133 3.46 -3.49 -8.86
N ARG A 134 2.60 -2.60 -9.38
CA ARG A 134 1.53 -1.94 -8.61
C ARG A 134 0.60 -2.92 -7.93
N MET A 135 0.14 -3.94 -8.67
CA MET A 135 -0.75 -4.98 -8.14
C MET A 135 -0.09 -5.74 -6.99
N ILE A 136 1.18 -6.13 -7.15
CA ILE A 136 1.92 -6.86 -6.12
C ILE A 136 2.13 -5.98 -4.88
N ALA A 137 2.63 -4.75 -5.07
CA ALA A 137 2.89 -3.82 -3.97
C ALA A 137 1.61 -3.49 -3.19
N SER A 138 0.49 -3.25 -3.90
CA SER A 138 -0.82 -3.02 -3.30
C SER A 138 -1.32 -4.22 -2.48
N GLN A 139 -1.12 -5.45 -2.98
CA GLN A 139 -1.53 -6.66 -2.28
C GLN A 139 -0.71 -6.89 -1.00
N ILE A 140 0.61 -6.62 -1.06
CA ILE A 140 1.50 -6.68 0.11
C ILE A 140 1.08 -5.64 1.14
N ASP A 141 0.83 -4.39 0.73
CA ASP A 141 0.36 -3.33 1.61
C ASP A 141 -0.99 -3.69 2.25
N TYR A 142 -1.93 -4.20 1.46
CA TYR A 142 -3.23 -4.62 1.98
C TYR A 142 -3.08 -5.71 3.04
N ALA A 143 -2.32 -6.76 2.74
CA ALA A 143 -2.15 -7.90 3.64
C ALA A 143 -1.38 -7.53 4.91
N THR A 144 -0.30 -6.74 4.80
CA THR A 144 0.44 -6.24 5.97
C THR A 144 -0.37 -5.24 6.79
N THR A 145 -1.34 -4.56 6.16
CA THR A 145 -2.21 -3.60 6.84
C THR A 145 -3.41 -4.26 7.53
N HIS A 146 -4.01 -5.29 6.94
CA HIS A 146 -5.30 -5.84 7.37
C HIS A 146 -5.29 -7.34 7.70
N GLY A 147 -4.30 -8.09 7.19
CA GLY A 147 -4.21 -9.54 7.34
C GLY A 147 -3.59 -9.96 8.66
N ALA A 148 -3.75 -11.24 9.00
CA ALA A 148 -3.14 -11.85 10.17
C ALA A 148 -2.55 -13.24 9.86
N GLY A 149 -1.45 -13.58 10.54
CA GLY A 149 -0.82 -14.90 10.45
C GLY A 149 -0.51 -15.31 9.01
N GLN A 150 -1.13 -16.40 8.54
CA GLN A 150 -0.84 -17.00 7.24
C GLN A 150 -1.09 -16.08 6.03
N GLU A 151 -2.02 -15.14 6.12
CA GLU A 151 -2.32 -14.22 5.02
C GLU A 151 -1.16 -13.26 4.76
N VAL A 152 -0.57 -12.73 5.84
CA VAL A 152 0.63 -11.87 5.77
C VAL A 152 1.80 -12.69 5.22
N THR A 153 2.00 -13.91 5.72
CA THR A 153 3.07 -14.80 5.22
C THR A 153 2.93 -15.05 3.72
N LYS A 154 1.71 -15.33 3.23
CA LYS A 154 1.43 -15.53 1.80
C LYS A 154 1.72 -14.29 0.96
N ALA A 155 1.35 -13.11 1.45
CA ALA A 155 1.63 -11.88 0.73
C ALA A 155 3.13 -11.59 0.66
N LEU A 156 3.89 -11.85 1.73
CA LEU A 156 5.34 -11.66 1.73
C LEU A 156 6.07 -12.60 0.76
N TYR A 157 5.49 -13.74 0.39
CA TYR A 157 6.02 -14.59 -0.69
C TYR A 157 5.93 -13.93 -2.09
N LEU A 158 5.21 -12.82 -2.23
CA LEU A 158 5.21 -12.04 -3.48
C LEU A 158 6.42 -11.11 -3.59
N MET A 159 7.20 -10.91 -2.52
CA MET A 159 8.37 -10.03 -2.52
C MET A 159 9.39 -10.37 -3.62
N PRO A 160 9.75 -11.65 -3.87
CA PRO A 160 10.65 -12.00 -4.97
C PRO A 160 10.07 -11.64 -6.34
N HIS A 161 8.76 -11.74 -6.53
CA HIS A 161 8.12 -11.35 -7.79
C HIS A 161 8.16 -9.84 -8.01
N LEU A 162 7.98 -9.06 -6.94
CA LEU A 162 8.18 -7.61 -7.01
C LEU A 162 9.63 -7.25 -7.33
N MET A 163 10.61 -7.95 -6.74
CA MET A 163 12.01 -7.75 -7.06
C MET A 163 12.31 -8.05 -8.53
N ASN A 164 11.75 -9.12 -9.10
CA ASN A 164 11.89 -9.41 -10.53
C ASN A 164 11.31 -8.28 -11.40
N VAL A 165 10.14 -7.73 -11.06
CA VAL A 165 9.57 -6.58 -11.77
C VAL A 165 10.51 -5.37 -11.69
N LEU A 166 11.06 -5.09 -10.51
CA LEU A 166 12.03 -4.00 -10.33
C LEU A 166 13.33 -4.24 -11.09
N ASP A 167 13.79 -5.50 -11.20
CA ASP A 167 14.94 -5.88 -12.01
C ASP A 167 14.71 -5.60 -13.50
N GLU A 168 13.57 -6.01 -14.04
CA GLU A 168 13.20 -5.77 -15.44
C GLU A 168 13.09 -4.27 -15.76
N LEU A 169 12.60 -3.47 -14.81
CA LEU A 169 12.52 -2.00 -14.95
C LEU A 169 13.87 -1.29 -14.76
N GLY A 170 14.97 -2.00 -14.51
CA GLY A 170 16.26 -1.37 -14.24
C GLY A 170 16.35 -0.68 -12.88
N ALA A 171 15.40 -0.96 -11.98
CA ALA A 171 15.28 -0.29 -10.67
C ALA A 171 16.24 -0.86 -9.61
N THR A 172 16.88 -2.00 -9.85
CA THR A 172 17.84 -2.60 -8.91
C THR A 172 19.30 -2.22 -9.21
N PRO A 173 20.19 -2.25 -8.20
CA PRO A 173 21.62 -2.01 -8.44
C PRO A 173 22.27 -2.98 -9.42
N GLU A 174 21.78 -4.23 -9.48
CA GLU A 174 22.28 -5.24 -10.40
C GLU A 174 21.79 -5.00 -11.83
N ALA A 175 20.51 -4.71 -12.02
CA ALA A 175 19.98 -4.37 -13.34
C ALA A 175 20.68 -3.11 -13.92
N ARG A 176 20.89 -2.08 -13.09
CA ARG A 176 21.68 -0.90 -13.51
C ARG A 176 23.12 -1.22 -13.89
N ARG A 177 23.77 -2.17 -13.20
CA ARG A 177 25.13 -2.62 -13.55
C ARG A 177 25.13 -3.33 -14.90
N ARG A 178 24.21 -4.26 -15.12
CA ARG A 178 24.05 -4.97 -16.40
C ARG A 178 23.81 -4.02 -17.58
N ILE A 179 22.96 -3.01 -17.40
CA ILE A 179 22.72 -1.97 -18.43
C ILE A 179 24.00 -1.18 -18.73
N LYS A 180 24.77 -0.80 -17.70
CA LYS A 180 26.05 -0.09 -17.87
C LYS A 180 27.12 -0.94 -18.56
N GLU A 181 27.20 -2.22 -18.22
CA GLU A 181 28.14 -3.17 -18.84
C GLU A 181 27.79 -3.38 -20.32
N ALA A 182 26.53 -3.62 -20.65
CA ALA A 182 26.06 -3.73 -22.03
C ALA A 182 26.31 -2.44 -22.85
N ALA A 183 26.14 -1.26 -22.24
CA ALA A 183 26.47 0.02 -22.87
C ALA A 183 27.99 0.24 -23.02
N GLY A 184 28.81 -0.37 -22.16
CA GLY A 184 30.27 -0.34 -22.23
C GLY A 184 30.83 -1.22 -23.36
N ASP A 185 30.25 -2.39 -23.57
CA ASP A 185 30.60 -3.32 -24.66
C ASP A 185 30.09 -2.84 -26.03
N ALA A 186 29.12 -1.93 -26.06
CA ALA A 186 28.63 -1.30 -27.28
C ALA A 186 29.53 -0.21 -27.88
N LYS A 187 30.74 0.03 -27.31
CA LYS A 187 31.75 0.84 -28.01
C LYS A 187 32.23 0.09 -29.25
N GLU A 188 31.73 0.52 -30.41
CA GLU A 188 32.03 -0.01 -31.74
C GLU A 188 33.49 -0.44 -31.89
N THR A 189 33.70 -1.75 -32.03
CA THR A 189 34.95 -2.24 -32.59
C THR A 189 34.85 -1.95 -34.09
N PRO A 190 35.76 -1.15 -34.70
CA PRO A 190 35.61 -0.78 -36.11
C PRO A 190 35.61 -2.04 -36.96
N THR A 191 34.48 -2.30 -37.63
CA THR A 191 34.32 -3.45 -38.53
C THR A 191 35.14 -3.31 -39.81
N ASP A 192 35.61 -2.09 -40.13
CA ASP A 192 36.46 -1.81 -41.29
C ASP A 192 37.93 -1.56 -40.86
N PRO A 193 38.90 -2.37 -41.33
CA PRO A 193 40.33 -2.15 -41.11
C PRO A 193 40.82 -0.75 -41.52
N LEU A 194 40.19 -0.11 -42.51
CA LEU A 194 40.56 1.22 -42.99
C LEU A 194 40.13 2.34 -42.02
N GLU A 195 38.99 2.19 -41.38
CA GLU A 195 38.54 3.13 -40.33
C GLU A 195 39.39 3.02 -39.07
N ALA A 196 39.76 1.80 -38.67
CA ALA A 196 40.68 1.57 -37.57
C ALA A 196 42.07 2.21 -37.82
N PHE A 197 42.55 2.16 -39.07
CA PHE A 197 43.81 2.80 -39.46
C PHE A 197 43.73 4.33 -39.42
N ARG A 198 42.64 4.91 -39.94
CA ARG A 198 42.41 6.37 -39.91
C ARG A 198 42.36 6.90 -38.47
N LEU A 199 41.63 6.23 -37.59
CA LEU A 199 41.56 6.59 -36.18
C LEU A 199 42.94 6.59 -35.50
N LYS A 200 43.77 5.56 -35.76
CA LYS A 200 45.14 5.51 -35.24
C LYS A 200 46.02 6.66 -35.75
N GLN A 201 45.95 6.96 -37.04
CA GLN A 201 46.80 7.99 -37.65
C GLN A 201 46.47 9.40 -37.12
N PHE A 202 45.17 9.72 -37.00
CA PHE A 202 44.73 11.03 -36.49
C PHE A 202 44.94 11.21 -34.97
N THR A 203 45.02 10.12 -34.19
CA THR A 203 45.41 10.22 -32.77
C THR A 203 46.91 10.44 -32.56
N ALA A 204 47.75 9.93 -33.46
CA ALA A 204 49.20 10.11 -33.39
C ALA A 204 49.63 11.55 -33.74
N GLU A 205 48.93 12.21 -34.67
CA GLU A 205 49.23 13.60 -35.07
C GLU A 205 48.79 14.66 -34.05
N ARG A 206 47.93 14.32 -33.08
CA ARG A 206 47.53 15.24 -31.99
C ARG A 206 48.45 15.18 -30.76
N THR A 207 49.44 14.30 -30.75
CA THR A 207 50.39 14.13 -29.64
C THR A 207 51.85 14.42 -30.02
N ALA A 208 52.09 14.95 -31.22
CA ALA A 208 53.36 15.54 -31.65
C ALA A 208 53.22 17.07 -31.74
#